data_AF-A0A218ZU26-F1
#
_entry.id   AF-A0A218ZU26-F1
#
_cell.length_a   1.000
_cell.length_b   1.000
_cell.length_c   1.000
_cell.angle_alpha   90.00
_cell.angle_beta   90.00
_cell.angle_gamma   90.00
#
_symmetry.space_group_name_H-M   'P 1'
#
loop_
_entity.id
_entity.type
_entity.pdbx_description
1 polymer ?
#
loop_
_entity_poly.entity_id
_entity_poly.type
_entity_poly.pdbx_seq_one_letter_code
_entity_poly.pdbx_strand_id
1 'polypeptide(L)'
;MSNAHLPCLKLTSHTGTHIDAPSHFIDGGKTIDQFYVEEFTGMGFVLDVPKEKNEPVTLADIEEYVEYLAGVKFIFIRTYW
;
A
#
# COMPACT_ATOMS: atom_id res chain seq x y z
N MET A 1 -31.80 -7.09 -29.11
CA MET A 1 -31.28 -6.15 -28.08
C MET A 1 -30.51 -6.98 -27.08
N SER A 2 -29.22 -6.72 -26.87
CA SER A 2 -28.42 -7.45 -25.87
C SER A 2 -28.78 -6.96 -24.46
N ASN A 3 -29.15 -7.88 -23.57
CA ASN A 3 -29.35 -7.56 -22.16
C ASN A 3 -28.00 -7.30 -21.49
N ALA A 4 -27.69 -6.03 -21.23
CA ALA A 4 -26.58 -5.67 -20.36
C ALA A 4 -26.94 -5.99 -18.90
N HIS A 5 -26.11 -6.80 -18.24
CA HIS A 5 -26.20 -7.01 -16.79
C HIS A 5 -25.33 -5.96 -16.10
N LEU A 6 -25.92 -5.14 -15.24
CA LEU A 6 -25.24 -4.08 -14.49
C LEU A 6 -25.22 -4.45 -13.00
N PRO A 7 -24.17 -5.11 -12.49
CA PRO A 7 -24.04 -5.37 -11.06
C PRO A 7 -23.75 -4.08 -10.28
N CYS A 8 -24.32 -3.94 -9.09
CA CYS A 8 -24.01 -2.87 -8.14
C CYS A 8 -23.10 -3.40 -7.04
N LEU A 9 -21.99 -2.71 -6.80
CA LEU A 9 -21.07 -2.98 -5.70
C LEU A 9 -21.15 -1.85 -4.67
N LYS A 10 -21.17 -2.23 -3.39
CA LYS A 10 -21.06 -1.32 -2.25
C LYS A 10 -19.89 -1.80 -1.39
N LEU A 11 -18.89 -0.95 -1.23
CA LEU A 11 -17.65 -1.23 -0.50
C LEU A 11 -17.36 -0.06 0.44
N THR A 12 -16.51 -0.27 1.43
CA THR A 12 -15.97 0.80 2.28
C THR A 12 -14.56 1.19 1.79
N SER A 13 -13.98 2.25 2.35
CA SER A 13 -12.60 2.67 2.02
C SER A 13 -11.54 1.59 2.31
N HIS A 14 -11.84 0.66 3.23
CA HIS A 14 -10.91 -0.36 3.75
C HIS A 14 -11.32 -1.77 3.31
N THR A 15 -11.69 -1.93 2.03
CA THR A 15 -12.12 -3.23 1.48
C THR A 15 -11.11 -3.74 0.45
N GLY A 16 -10.54 -4.93 0.69
CA GLY A 16 -9.59 -5.57 -0.23
C GLY A 16 -8.23 -4.85 -0.28
N THR A 17 -7.54 -4.91 -1.42
CA THR A 17 -6.36 -4.07 -1.67
C THR A 17 -6.79 -2.61 -1.79
N HIS A 18 -6.27 -1.75 -0.91
CA HIS A 18 -6.68 -0.36 -0.80
C HIS A 18 -5.50 0.54 -0.40
N ILE A 19 -5.74 1.84 -0.27
CA ILE A 19 -4.77 2.86 0.12
C ILE A 19 -5.32 3.61 1.34
N ASP A 20 -4.48 3.79 2.35
CA ASP A 20 -4.77 4.63 3.50
C ASP A 20 -4.23 6.05 3.33
N ALA A 21 -5.12 7.04 3.32
CA ALA A 21 -4.75 8.45 3.40
C ALA A 21 -4.35 8.86 4.84
N PRO A 22 -3.44 9.84 5.02
CA PRO A 22 -3.05 10.32 6.35
C PRO A 22 -4.20 10.73 7.27
N SER A 23 -5.29 11.27 6.70
CA SER A 23 -6.50 11.67 7.44
C SER A 23 -7.16 10.54 8.23
N HIS A 24 -6.82 9.26 8.00
CA HIS A 24 -7.33 8.14 8.79
C HIS A 24 -6.84 8.15 10.24
N PHE A 25 -5.66 8.72 10.50
CA PHE A 25 -5.02 8.68 11.83
C PHE A 25 -4.48 10.03 12.30
N ILE A 26 -4.22 10.95 11.38
CA ILE A 26 -3.61 12.25 11.68
C ILE A 26 -4.68 13.33 11.57
N ASP A 27 -4.93 14.05 12.65
CA ASP A 27 -5.85 15.19 12.66
C ASP A 27 -5.35 16.28 11.69
N GLY A 28 -6.25 16.77 10.84
CA GLY A 28 -5.90 17.66 9.72
C GLY A 28 -5.01 17.02 8.63
N GLY A 29 -4.80 15.69 8.66
CA GLY A 29 -4.06 14.96 7.64
C GLY A 29 -4.72 15.03 6.26
N LYS A 30 -3.92 14.88 5.19
CA LYS A 30 -4.43 14.93 3.82
C LYS A 30 -5.45 13.81 3.56
N THR A 31 -6.56 14.14 2.90
CA THR A 31 -7.50 13.18 2.32
C THR A 31 -7.01 12.72 0.94
N ILE A 32 -7.51 11.60 0.43
CA ILE A 32 -7.01 10.98 -0.82
C ILE A 32 -7.14 11.90 -2.04
N ASP A 33 -8.19 12.72 -2.09
CA ASP A 33 -8.50 13.67 -3.16
C ASP A 33 -7.58 14.92 -3.17
N GLN A 34 -6.76 15.09 -2.13
CA GLN A 34 -5.81 16.19 -2.01
C GLN A 34 -4.40 15.86 -2.54
N PHE A 35 -4.18 14.63 -2.99
CA PHE A 35 -2.92 14.21 -3.61
C PHE A 35 -2.97 14.44 -5.12
N TYR A 36 -1.83 14.87 -5.67
CA TYR A 36 -1.66 14.92 -7.12
C TYR A 36 -1.49 13.50 -7.69
N VAL A 37 -1.94 13.27 -8.92
CA VAL A 37 -1.93 11.94 -9.54
C VAL A 37 -0.51 11.36 -9.63
N GLU A 38 0.49 12.21 -9.83
CA GLU A 38 1.90 11.87 -9.94
C GLU A 38 2.47 11.30 -8.62
N GLU A 39 1.85 11.58 -7.48
CA GLU A 39 2.24 11.05 -6.18
C GLU A 39 1.93 9.54 -6.06
N PHE A 40 1.00 9.01 -6.85
CA PHE A 40 0.66 7.58 -6.89
C PHE A 40 1.55 6.77 -7.84
N THR A 41 2.58 7.40 -8.40
CA THR A 41 3.50 6.75 -9.34
C THR A 41 4.96 7.00 -8.98
N GLY A 42 5.79 5.99 -9.21
CA GLY A 42 7.21 6.06 -8.92
C GLY A 42 7.85 4.69 -8.78
N MET A 43 9.14 4.70 -8.50
CA MET A 43 9.93 3.49 -8.29
C MET A 43 9.47 2.78 -7.02
N GLY A 44 9.16 1.50 -7.16
CA GLY A 44 8.86 0.59 -6.07
C GLY A 44 9.99 -0.40 -5.85
N PHE A 45 10.24 -0.79 -4.60
CA PHE A 45 11.20 -1.82 -4.22
C PHE A 45 10.51 -2.89 -3.38
N VAL A 46 10.83 -4.15 -3.63
CA VAL A 46 10.28 -5.29 -2.89
C VAL A 46 11.35 -5.79 -1.91
N LEU A 47 11.03 -5.71 -0.62
CA LEU A 47 11.75 -6.37 0.46
C LEU A 47 11.22 -7.80 0.57
N ASP A 48 12.07 -8.80 0.38
CA ASP A 48 11.66 -10.20 0.50
C ASP A 48 11.94 -10.70 1.92
N VAL A 49 10.90 -10.68 2.75
CA VAL A 49 11.00 -10.95 4.19
C VAL A 49 9.98 -12.02 4.55
N PRO A 50 10.20 -13.30 4.22
CA PRO A 50 9.27 -14.37 4.55
C PRO A 50 9.05 -14.43 6.06
N LYS A 51 7.78 -14.48 6.48
CA LYS A 51 7.38 -14.50 7.89
C LYS A 51 6.43 -15.64 8.19
N GLU A 52 6.59 -16.23 9.36
CA GLU A 52 5.60 -17.15 9.92
C GLU A 52 4.39 -16.38 10.50
N LYS A 53 3.32 -17.12 10.78
CA LYS A 53 2.10 -16.52 11.36
C LYS A 53 2.42 -15.82 12.69
N ASN A 54 2.02 -14.54 12.79
CA ASN A 54 2.27 -13.65 13.93
C ASN A 54 3.76 -13.31 14.18
N GLU A 55 4.65 -13.61 13.23
CA GLU A 55 6.04 -13.15 13.30
C GLU A 55 6.12 -11.69 12.84
N PRO A 56 6.68 -10.78 13.66
CA PRO A 56 6.79 -9.37 13.29
C PRO A 56 7.87 -9.15 12.25
N VAL A 57 7.64 -8.20 11.34
CA VAL A 57 8.72 -7.56 10.55
C VAL A 57 9.46 -6.61 11.47
N THR A 58 10.79 -6.73 11.50
CA THR A 58 11.69 -6.01 12.39
C THR A 58 12.63 -5.09 11.61
N LEU A 59 13.37 -4.22 12.30
CA LEU A 59 14.39 -3.39 11.66
C LEU A 59 15.51 -4.22 10.99
N ALA A 60 15.90 -5.34 11.59
CA ALA A 60 16.93 -6.22 11.04
C ALA A 60 16.54 -6.77 9.65
N ASP A 61 15.25 -6.98 9.40
CA ASP A 61 14.73 -7.42 8.10
C ASP A 61 14.86 -6.33 7.02
N ILE A 62 15.07 -5.07 7.40
CA ILE A 62 15.15 -3.92 6.49
C ILE A 62 16.61 -3.51 6.28
N GLU A 63 17.47 -3.70 7.29
CA GLU A 63 18.87 -3.28 7.29
C GLU A 63 19.65 -3.75 6.06
N GLU A 64 19.41 -4.98 5.59
CA GLU A 64 20.08 -5.55 4.40
C GLU A 64 19.71 -4.83 3.08
N TYR A 65 18.62 -4.07 3.07
CA TYR A 65 18.10 -3.42 1.88
C TYR A 65 18.38 -1.92 1.81
N VAL A 66 18.89 -1.32 2.88
CA VAL A 66 18.97 0.15 3.04
C VAL A 66 19.65 0.85 1.86
N GLU A 67 20.71 0.27 1.31
CA GLU A 67 21.45 0.84 0.18
C GLU A 67 20.62 0.91 -1.11
N TYR A 68 19.63 0.02 -1.27
CA TYR A 68 18.74 -0.03 -2.43
C TYR A 68 17.51 0.88 -2.30
N LEU A 69 17.24 1.42 -1.10
CA LEU A 69 16.06 2.24 -0.83
C LEU A 69 16.23 3.70 -1.29
N ALA A 70 17.44 4.10 -1.67
CA ALA A 70 17.71 5.45 -2.16
C ALA A 70 16.87 5.78 -3.41
N GLY A 71 15.97 6.77 -3.29
CA GLY A 71 15.11 7.22 -4.38
C GLY A 71 13.88 6.34 -4.65
N VAL A 72 13.66 5.30 -3.85
CA VAL A 72 12.44 4.49 -3.90
C VAL A 72 11.27 5.27 -3.29
N LYS A 73 10.13 5.33 -4.00
CA LYS A 73 8.90 5.95 -3.49
C LYS A 73 8.01 4.97 -2.74
N PHE A 74 7.98 3.71 -3.17
CA PHE A 74 7.12 2.68 -2.60
C PHE A 74 7.93 1.49 -2.15
N ILE A 75 7.75 1.08 -0.90
CA ILE A 75 8.35 -0.12 -0.36
C ILE A 75 7.24 -1.16 -0.20
N PHE A 76 7.43 -2.33 -0.79
CA PHE A 76 6.55 -3.48 -0.64
C PHE A 76 7.26 -4.52 0.22
N ILE A 77 6.66 -4.91 1.33
CA ILE A 77 7.20 -5.98 2.19
C ILE A 77 6.50 -7.28 1.81
N ARG A 78 7.22 -8.20 1.18
CA ARG A 78 6.70 -9.53 0.82
C ARG A 78 6.93 -10.49 1.98
N THR A 79 5.87 -10.81 2.69
CA THR A 79 5.89 -11.76 3.81
C THR A 79 5.42 -13.17 3.47
N TYR A 80 4.82 -13.35 2.30
CA TYR A 80 4.07 -14.55 1.90
C TYR A 80 2.82 -14.84 2.75
N TRP A 81 2.23 -13.80 3.34
CA TRP A 81 0.90 -13.84 3.96
C TRP A 81 -0.22 -14.14 2.95
#